data_AF-A0A344L313-F1
#
_entry.id   AF-A0A344L313-F1
#
_cell.length_a   1.000
_cell.length_b   1.000
_cell.length_c   1.000
_cell.angle_alpha   90.00
_cell.angle_beta   90.00
_cell.angle_gamma   90.00
#
_symmetry.space_group_name_H-M   'P 1'
#
loop_
_entity.id
_entity.type
_entity.pdbx_description
1 polymer ?
#
loop_
_entity_poly.entity_id
_entity_poly.type
_entity_poly.pdbx_seq_one_letter_code
_entity_poly.pdbx_strand_id
1 'polypeptide(L)'
;MTPRIGRKTGRPPSLTRDDVARAAIEEGVATLSMPSVARRLGVGHSTLYHYVHDRDDLVLAALDLALREVDWPPAELGWRELLTACADTLWQFLRQHPGTAEALQRAPRQPSALTELATAYLARLQAEGLTAHDATTALDVITDLATSTEITIRAAWQALGTPRGQRTLDESASRLAELTADHGRAWLDAKLTLMLDALAVRLGEPGQEPAAPAPKHLVTPDRAEIVAAGRALARQRGLDAATIPAVADALGSTTTALRREIGDRDGLVVAMLDAVAADIDVPPPATDPKTELVALALAIHDALRADPWAVPALAVDGLASPLILPVLDRVFAAFQAAGVPTGEVAGASRVVWEQVYGAALGADRGNEFSRRMVRSAEAPAVAEVAHTPIAGLDRARLGITVVVEGLLDRLT
;
A
#
# COMPACT_ATOMS: atom_id res chain seq x y z
N MET A 1 19.41 -28.78 -70.37
CA MET A 1 18.40 -28.45 -69.34
C MET A 1 19.07 -27.58 -68.30
N THR A 2 18.70 -26.30 -68.24
CA THR A 2 19.25 -25.31 -67.31
C THR A 2 18.31 -25.20 -66.11
N PRO A 3 18.75 -25.41 -64.85
CA PRO A 3 17.96 -25.02 -63.69
C PRO A 3 18.24 -23.54 -63.37
N ARG A 4 17.15 -22.78 -63.27
CA ARG A 4 17.09 -21.35 -62.96
C ARG A 4 17.45 -21.12 -61.49
N ILE A 5 18.44 -20.26 -61.22
CA ILE A 5 18.66 -19.70 -59.88
C ILE A 5 17.54 -18.68 -59.62
N GLY A 6 16.51 -19.11 -58.89
CA GLY A 6 15.39 -18.30 -58.48
C GLY A 6 15.72 -17.43 -57.25
N ARG A 7 15.90 -16.15 -57.50
CA ARG A 7 15.50 -14.95 -56.73
C ARG A 7 15.51 -14.95 -55.17
N LYS A 8 16.16 -13.87 -54.69
CA LYS A 8 15.82 -12.97 -53.56
C LYS A 8 15.90 -13.55 -52.14
N THR A 9 17.04 -13.35 -51.49
CA THR A 9 17.09 -13.07 -50.05
C THR A 9 17.02 -11.55 -49.87
N GLY A 10 15.87 -11.06 -49.39
CA GLY A 10 15.59 -9.64 -49.19
C GLY A 10 16.49 -8.99 -48.13
N ARG A 11 16.50 -7.64 -48.12
CA ARG A 11 17.04 -6.80 -47.05
C ARG A 11 16.61 -7.35 -45.68
N PRO A 12 17.52 -7.46 -44.68
CA PRO A 12 17.18 -8.01 -43.36
C PRO A 12 15.97 -7.27 -42.75
N PRO A 13 15.20 -7.93 -41.88
CA PRO A 13 13.82 -7.58 -41.60
C PRO A 13 13.67 -6.14 -41.12
N SER A 14 12.59 -5.53 -41.61
CA SER A 14 12.01 -4.30 -41.08
C SER A 14 11.88 -4.39 -39.57
N LEU A 15 12.24 -3.31 -38.88
CA LEU A 15 11.95 -3.05 -37.46
C LEU A 15 10.75 -3.86 -36.94
N THR A 16 10.93 -4.58 -35.84
CA THR A 16 9.86 -5.37 -35.20
C THR A 16 9.37 -4.68 -33.92
N ARG A 17 8.23 -5.15 -33.37
CA ARG A 17 7.75 -4.66 -32.07
C ARG A 17 8.75 -4.95 -30.95
N ASP A 18 9.45 -6.09 -31.02
CA ASP A 18 10.50 -6.45 -30.06
C ASP A 18 11.73 -5.55 -30.20
N ASP A 19 12.08 -5.09 -31.41
CA ASP A 19 13.15 -4.12 -31.59
C ASP A 19 12.78 -2.76 -30.97
N VAL A 20 11.51 -2.36 -31.07
CA VAL A 20 10.99 -1.16 -30.41
C VAL A 20 11.00 -1.30 -28.89
N ALA A 21 10.54 -2.44 -28.37
CA ALA A 21 10.55 -2.74 -26.93
C ALA A 21 11.99 -2.79 -26.38
N ARG A 22 12.93 -3.42 -27.09
CA ARG A 22 14.35 -3.47 -26.70
C ARG A 22 14.98 -2.09 -26.65
N ALA A 23 14.72 -1.26 -27.65
CA ALA A 23 15.18 0.13 -27.65
C ALA A 23 14.58 0.94 -26.49
N ALA A 24 13.34 0.65 -26.07
CA ALA A 24 12.72 1.26 -24.90
C ALA A 24 13.32 0.77 -23.57
N ILE A 25 13.67 -0.52 -23.45
CA ILE A 25 14.39 -1.06 -22.29
C ILE A 25 15.76 -0.38 -22.15
N GLU A 26 16.50 -0.28 -23.25
CA GLU A 26 17.83 0.34 -23.27
C GLU A 26 17.81 1.85 -22.96
N GLU A 27 16.72 2.54 -23.29
CA GLU A 27 16.49 3.95 -22.93
C GLU A 27 16.12 4.11 -21.44
N GLY A 28 15.59 3.05 -20.82
CA GLY A 28 15.17 3.01 -19.43
C GLY A 28 13.71 3.43 -19.23
N VAL A 29 12.94 2.64 -18.48
CA VAL A 29 11.49 2.85 -18.27
C VAL A 29 11.17 4.17 -17.56
N ALA A 30 12.05 4.61 -16.65
CA ALA A 30 11.91 5.91 -15.98
C ALA A 30 12.06 7.12 -16.93
N THR A 31 12.83 6.97 -18.01
CA THR A 31 13.31 8.08 -18.86
C THR A 31 12.79 8.05 -20.28
N LEU A 32 12.20 6.93 -20.72
CA LEU A 32 11.78 6.75 -22.10
C LEU A 32 10.69 7.74 -22.53
N SER A 33 10.78 8.09 -23.82
CA SER A 33 9.81 8.92 -24.52
C SER A 33 9.70 8.44 -25.96
N MET A 34 8.55 8.65 -26.60
CA MET A 34 8.39 8.33 -28.03
C MET A 34 9.52 8.92 -28.91
N PRO A 35 9.92 10.20 -28.71
CA PRO A 35 11.01 10.79 -29.48
C PRO A 35 12.39 10.19 -29.20
N SER A 36 12.70 9.83 -27.95
CA SER A 36 14.03 9.28 -27.62
C SER A 36 14.21 7.88 -28.17
N VAL A 37 13.17 7.03 -28.10
CA VAL A 37 13.20 5.68 -28.67
C VAL A 37 13.27 5.72 -30.21
N ALA A 38 12.53 6.62 -30.87
CA ALA A 38 12.61 6.78 -32.33
C ALA A 38 14.01 7.19 -32.79
N ARG A 39 14.64 8.14 -32.07
CA ARG A 39 16.01 8.57 -32.33
C ARG A 39 17.01 7.43 -32.16
N ARG A 40 16.85 6.62 -31.11
CA ARG A 40 17.71 5.47 -30.83
C ARG A 40 17.67 4.43 -31.95
N LEU A 41 16.49 4.19 -32.51
CA LEU A 41 16.27 3.27 -33.63
C LEU A 41 16.64 3.88 -35.00
N GLY A 42 16.94 5.18 -35.07
CA GLY A 42 17.22 5.87 -36.33
C GLY A 42 16.00 5.94 -37.27
N VAL A 43 14.78 5.90 -36.73
CA VAL A 43 13.53 5.94 -37.50
C VAL A 43 12.72 7.22 -37.24
N GLY A 44 11.83 7.56 -38.16
CA GLY A 44 10.89 8.66 -37.94
C GLY A 44 9.83 8.31 -36.90
N HIS A 45 9.28 9.31 -36.19
CA HIS A 45 8.25 9.10 -35.17
C HIS A 45 7.03 8.34 -35.69
N SER A 46 6.58 8.64 -36.92
CA SER A 46 5.44 7.96 -37.55
C SER A 46 5.68 6.46 -37.74
N THR A 47 6.94 6.03 -37.92
CA THR A 47 7.29 4.61 -38.02
C THR A 47 7.09 3.89 -36.69
N LEU A 48 7.34 4.55 -35.55
CA LEU A 48 7.19 3.95 -34.23
C LEU A 48 5.72 3.63 -33.91
N TYR A 49 4.80 4.51 -34.32
CA TYR A 49 3.36 4.37 -34.09
C TYR A 49 2.71 3.18 -34.83
N HIS A 50 3.39 2.57 -35.80
CA HIS A 50 2.91 1.33 -36.42
C HIS A 50 3.08 0.10 -35.52
N TYR A 51 3.91 0.19 -34.47
CA TYR A 51 4.22 -0.92 -33.56
C TYR A 51 3.66 -0.73 -32.17
N VAL A 52 3.48 0.52 -31.73
CA VAL A 52 2.95 0.90 -30.42
C VAL A 52 2.01 2.10 -30.54
N HIS A 53 0.89 2.09 -29.84
CA HIS A 53 -0.14 3.12 -30.00
C HIS A 53 0.22 4.45 -29.32
N ASP A 54 0.86 4.37 -28.17
CA ASP A 54 1.23 5.51 -27.34
C ASP A 54 2.42 5.16 -26.43
N ARG A 55 2.75 6.08 -25.51
CA ARG A 55 3.82 5.88 -24.55
C ARG A 55 3.51 4.72 -23.60
N ASP A 56 2.27 4.51 -23.20
CA ASP A 56 1.92 3.48 -22.22
C ASP A 56 1.97 2.09 -22.85
N ASP A 57 1.55 1.95 -24.12
CA ASP A 57 1.73 0.74 -24.91
C ASP A 57 3.22 0.45 -25.19
N LEU A 58 4.05 1.48 -25.33
CA LEU A 58 5.51 1.35 -25.42
C LEU A 58 6.14 0.88 -24.10
N VAL A 59 5.74 1.47 -22.97
CA VAL A 59 6.17 1.04 -21.63
C VAL A 59 5.75 -0.42 -21.40
N LEU A 60 4.52 -0.78 -21.77
CA LEU A 60 4.00 -2.11 -21.58
C LEU A 60 4.70 -3.14 -22.47
N ALA A 61 5.00 -2.80 -23.72
CA ALA A 61 5.80 -3.66 -24.60
C ALA A 61 7.22 -3.87 -24.05
N ALA A 62 7.84 -2.82 -23.49
CA ALA A 62 9.14 -2.91 -22.84
C ALA A 62 9.10 -3.79 -21.58
N LEU A 63 8.08 -3.63 -20.72
CA LEU A 63 7.86 -4.48 -19.56
C LEU A 63 7.63 -5.94 -19.95
N ASP A 64 6.76 -6.21 -20.94
CA ASP A 64 6.48 -7.57 -21.41
C ASP A 64 7.75 -8.27 -21.90
N LEU A 65 8.58 -7.58 -22.69
CA LEU A 65 9.83 -8.16 -23.18
C LEU A 65 10.83 -8.37 -22.03
N ALA A 66 11.02 -7.39 -21.16
CA ALA A 66 11.96 -7.48 -20.05
C ALA A 66 11.59 -8.59 -19.05
N LEU A 67 10.30 -8.75 -18.74
CA LEU A 67 9.80 -9.76 -17.80
C LEU A 67 9.87 -11.18 -18.37
N ARG A 68 9.90 -11.35 -19.70
CA ARG A 68 10.10 -12.66 -20.36
C ARG A 68 11.55 -13.14 -20.32
N GLU A 69 12.50 -12.21 -20.22
CA GLU A 69 13.93 -12.52 -20.12
C GLU A 69 14.36 -12.82 -18.68
N VAL A 70 13.46 -12.64 -17.70
CA VAL A 70 13.70 -13.00 -16.30
C VAL A 70 13.60 -14.50 -16.11
N ASP A 71 14.61 -15.09 -15.47
CA ASP A 71 14.62 -16.48 -15.04
C ASP A 71 13.74 -16.66 -13.78
N TRP A 72 12.43 -16.78 -14.00
CA TRP A 72 11.46 -16.99 -12.92
C TRP A 72 11.59 -18.37 -12.27
N PRO A 73 11.27 -18.51 -10.96
CA PRO A 73 11.39 -19.78 -10.27
C PRO A 73 10.45 -20.86 -10.85
N PRO A 74 10.87 -22.14 -10.82
CA PRO A 74 10.06 -23.25 -11.30
C PRO A 74 8.76 -23.40 -10.48
N ALA A 75 7.64 -23.64 -11.14
CA ALA A 75 6.34 -23.84 -10.48
C ALA A 75 6.28 -25.15 -9.67
N GLU A 76 7.28 -26.01 -9.81
CA GLU A 76 7.45 -27.28 -9.11
C GLU A 76 7.97 -27.12 -7.67
N LEU A 77 8.33 -25.90 -7.24
CA LEU A 77 8.69 -25.62 -5.85
C LEU A 77 7.51 -25.71 -4.90
N GLY A 78 7.76 -26.05 -3.63
CA GLY A 78 6.74 -25.98 -2.58
C GLY A 78 6.20 -24.56 -2.45
N TRP A 79 4.91 -24.40 -2.12
CA TRP A 79 4.22 -23.10 -2.18
C TRP A 79 4.97 -21.94 -1.50
N ARG A 80 5.60 -22.19 -0.34
CA ARG A 80 6.34 -21.17 0.40
C ARG A 80 7.66 -20.80 -0.28
N GLU A 81 8.37 -21.80 -0.77
CA GLU A 81 9.62 -21.63 -1.51
C GLU A 81 9.35 -20.90 -2.84
N LEU A 82 8.27 -21.27 -3.53
CA LEU A 82 7.81 -20.64 -4.76
C LEU A 82 7.54 -19.14 -4.57
N LEU A 83 6.73 -18.77 -3.57
CA LEU A 83 6.38 -17.37 -3.34
C LEU A 83 7.58 -16.53 -2.86
N THR A 84 8.49 -17.13 -2.08
CA THR A 84 9.73 -16.46 -1.66
C THR A 84 10.63 -16.18 -2.86
N ALA A 85 10.90 -17.21 -3.68
CA ALA A 85 11.73 -17.07 -4.87
C ALA A 85 11.10 -16.11 -5.89
N CYS A 86 9.77 -16.09 -6.00
CA CYS A 86 9.04 -15.15 -6.86
C CYS A 86 9.27 -13.71 -6.42
N ALA A 87 9.12 -13.42 -5.13
CA ALA A 87 9.37 -12.10 -4.57
C ALA A 87 10.84 -11.66 -4.74
N ASP A 88 11.78 -12.60 -4.56
CA ASP A 88 13.21 -12.36 -4.74
C ASP A 88 13.53 -11.94 -6.18
N THR A 89 13.01 -12.70 -7.13
CA THR A 89 13.22 -12.50 -8.56
C THR A 89 12.61 -11.17 -9.00
N LEU A 90 11.37 -10.91 -8.60
CA LEU A 90 10.70 -9.64 -8.88
C LEU A 90 11.47 -8.46 -8.28
N TRP A 91 11.92 -8.56 -7.02
CA TRP A 91 12.69 -7.50 -6.40
C TRP A 91 14.01 -7.21 -7.13
N GLN A 92 14.74 -8.25 -7.53
CA GLN A 92 15.98 -8.08 -8.29
C GLN A 92 15.72 -7.37 -9.62
N PHE A 93 14.67 -7.78 -10.33
CA PHE A 93 14.22 -7.13 -11.56
C PHE A 93 13.92 -5.64 -11.34
N LEU A 94 13.12 -5.30 -10.33
CA LEU A 94 12.75 -3.91 -10.02
C LEU A 94 13.98 -3.04 -9.73
N ARG A 95 14.98 -3.59 -9.03
CA ARG A 95 16.24 -2.87 -8.74
C ARG A 95 17.14 -2.71 -9.96
N GLN A 96 17.16 -3.67 -10.87
CA GLN A 96 17.95 -3.62 -12.10
C GLN A 96 17.35 -2.65 -13.12
N HIS A 97 16.04 -2.42 -13.07
CA HIS A 97 15.31 -1.57 -14.02
C HIS A 97 14.53 -0.45 -13.33
N PRO A 98 15.19 0.67 -12.95
CA PRO A 98 14.52 1.79 -12.29
C PRO A 98 13.31 2.33 -13.07
N GLY A 99 12.21 2.58 -12.35
CA GLY A 99 10.94 3.06 -12.89
C GLY A 99 9.96 1.96 -13.31
N THR A 100 10.38 0.70 -13.33
CA THR A 100 9.48 -0.44 -13.61
C THR A 100 8.46 -0.68 -12.51
N ALA A 101 8.81 -0.43 -11.24
CA ALA A 101 7.88 -0.59 -10.12
C ALA A 101 6.65 0.32 -10.29
N GLU A 102 6.88 1.60 -10.55
CA GLU A 102 5.77 2.51 -10.81
C GLU A 102 5.07 2.26 -12.14
N ALA A 103 5.80 1.79 -13.15
CA ALA A 103 5.20 1.43 -14.43
C ALA A 103 4.24 0.24 -14.27
N LEU A 104 4.58 -0.74 -13.43
CA LEU A 104 3.72 -1.87 -13.09
C LEU A 104 2.47 -1.44 -12.31
N GLN A 105 2.61 -0.54 -11.32
CA GLN A 105 1.46 -0.02 -10.57
C GLN A 105 0.50 0.81 -11.43
N ARG A 106 1.04 1.55 -12.41
CA ARG A 106 0.23 2.44 -13.27
C ARG A 106 -0.20 1.79 -14.57
N ALA A 107 0.24 0.56 -14.85
CA ALA A 107 -0.03 -0.09 -16.12
C ALA A 107 -1.55 -0.24 -16.29
N PRO A 108 -2.12 0.19 -17.43
CA PRO A 108 -3.56 0.09 -17.67
C PRO A 108 -4.04 -1.37 -17.79
N ARG A 109 -3.10 -2.31 -18.00
CA ARG A 109 -3.31 -3.75 -18.01
C ARG A 109 -2.03 -4.47 -17.57
N GLN A 110 -2.18 -5.65 -16.98
CA GLN A 110 -1.03 -6.48 -16.59
C GLN A 110 -0.23 -6.93 -17.82
N PRO A 111 1.12 -6.95 -17.76
CA PRO A 111 1.95 -7.58 -18.78
C PRO A 111 1.51 -9.04 -19.01
N SER A 112 1.46 -9.45 -20.28
CA SER A 112 1.18 -10.83 -20.67
C SER A 112 2.12 -11.83 -20.00
N ALA A 113 3.40 -11.45 -19.87
CA ALA A 113 4.43 -12.28 -19.23
C ALA A 113 4.07 -12.65 -17.77
N LEU A 114 3.56 -11.68 -16.99
CA LEU A 114 3.13 -11.92 -15.61
C LEU A 114 1.82 -12.69 -15.54
N THR A 115 0.93 -12.52 -16.51
CA THR A 115 -0.33 -13.28 -16.57
C THR A 115 -0.08 -14.76 -16.85
N GLU A 116 0.82 -15.06 -17.79
CA GLU A 116 1.25 -16.42 -18.11
C GLU A 116 1.94 -17.09 -16.91
N LEU A 117 2.85 -16.37 -16.25
CA LEU A 117 3.52 -16.82 -15.03
C LEU A 117 2.53 -17.08 -13.89
N ALA A 118 1.62 -16.14 -13.65
CA ALA A 118 0.62 -16.25 -12.59
C ALA A 118 -0.24 -17.49 -12.77
N THR A 119 -0.63 -17.83 -13.99
CA THR A 119 -1.43 -19.03 -14.27
C THR A 119 -0.74 -20.30 -13.75
N ALA A 120 0.58 -20.44 -13.98
CA ALA A 120 1.35 -21.60 -13.51
C ALA A 120 1.46 -21.64 -11.98
N TYR A 121 1.71 -20.50 -11.33
CA TYR A 121 1.85 -20.43 -9.87
C TYR A 121 0.53 -20.63 -9.14
N LEU A 122 -0.57 -20.09 -9.67
CA LEU A 122 -1.92 -20.31 -9.13
C LEU A 122 -2.29 -21.79 -9.17
N ALA A 123 -2.04 -22.47 -10.30
CA ALA A 123 -2.28 -23.89 -10.42
C ALA A 123 -1.49 -24.70 -9.37
N ARG A 124 -0.23 -24.32 -9.10
CA ARG A 124 0.56 -24.94 -8.03
C ARG A 124 -0.02 -24.68 -6.65
N LEU A 125 -0.30 -23.43 -6.31
CA LEU A 125 -0.85 -23.04 -5.01
C LEU A 125 -2.17 -23.76 -4.72
N GLN A 126 -3.02 -23.94 -5.74
CA GLN A 126 -4.26 -24.70 -5.63
C GLN A 126 -4.02 -26.20 -5.43
N ALA A 127 -3.03 -26.78 -6.10
CA ALA A 127 -2.64 -28.18 -5.89
C ALA A 127 -2.13 -28.45 -4.46
N GLU A 128 -1.60 -27.42 -3.80
CA GLU A 128 -1.16 -27.44 -2.39
C GLU A 128 -2.31 -27.18 -1.40
N GLY A 129 -3.53 -26.96 -1.90
CA GLY A 129 -4.75 -26.84 -1.08
C GLY A 129 -5.31 -25.43 -0.91
N LEU A 130 -4.72 -24.40 -1.54
CA LEU A 130 -5.30 -23.05 -1.52
C LEU A 130 -6.56 -22.98 -2.40
N THR A 131 -7.56 -22.22 -1.96
CA THR A 131 -8.67 -21.85 -2.82
C THR A 131 -8.17 -20.95 -3.96
N ALA A 132 -8.91 -20.88 -5.08
CA ALA A 132 -8.54 -19.99 -6.18
C ALA A 132 -8.42 -18.51 -5.72
N HIS A 133 -9.28 -18.10 -4.79
CA HIS A 133 -9.25 -16.77 -4.19
C HIS A 133 -7.97 -16.55 -3.35
N ASP A 134 -7.59 -17.52 -2.52
CA ASP A 134 -6.42 -17.39 -1.64
C ASP A 134 -5.10 -17.51 -2.41
N ALA A 135 -5.05 -18.35 -3.43
CA ALA A 135 -3.93 -18.43 -4.35
C ALA A 135 -3.73 -17.11 -5.11
N THR A 136 -4.81 -16.51 -5.60
CA THR A 136 -4.78 -15.20 -6.28
C THR A 136 -4.34 -14.10 -5.34
N THR A 137 -4.91 -14.07 -4.13
CA THR A 137 -4.55 -13.08 -3.10
C THR A 137 -3.09 -13.21 -2.67
N ALA A 138 -2.58 -14.43 -2.51
CA ALA A 138 -1.18 -14.67 -2.15
C ALA A 138 -0.22 -14.08 -3.19
N LEU A 139 -0.49 -14.34 -4.47
CA LEU A 139 0.37 -13.89 -5.56
C LEU A 139 0.29 -12.38 -5.78
N ASP A 140 -0.90 -11.79 -5.63
CA ASP A 140 -1.12 -10.36 -5.72
C ASP A 140 -0.38 -9.61 -4.61
N VAL A 141 -0.54 -10.01 -3.35
CA VAL A 141 0.13 -9.33 -2.23
C VAL A 141 1.66 -9.49 -2.30
N ILE A 142 2.18 -10.61 -2.79
CA ILE A 142 3.63 -10.78 -3.04
C ILE A 142 4.15 -9.75 -4.07
N THR A 143 3.43 -9.61 -5.17
CA THR A 143 3.78 -8.68 -6.25
C THR A 143 3.69 -7.22 -5.79
N ASP A 144 2.62 -6.89 -5.09
CA ASP A 144 2.36 -5.54 -4.59
C ASP A 144 3.33 -5.15 -3.46
N LEU A 145 3.68 -6.12 -2.59
CA LEU A 145 4.67 -5.94 -1.54
C LEU A 145 6.05 -5.59 -2.09
N ALA A 146 6.53 -6.32 -3.10
CA ALA A 146 7.83 -6.05 -3.73
C ALA A 146 7.84 -4.68 -4.41
N THR A 147 6.77 -4.35 -5.12
CA THR A 147 6.64 -3.10 -5.89
C THR A 147 6.52 -1.88 -4.99
N SER A 148 5.63 -1.90 -4.00
CA SER A 148 5.43 -0.81 -3.04
C SER A 148 6.67 -0.57 -2.16
N THR A 149 7.37 -1.64 -1.78
CA THR A 149 8.58 -1.57 -0.97
C THR A 149 9.72 -0.92 -1.76
N GLU A 150 9.89 -1.23 -3.06
CA GLU A 150 10.91 -0.60 -3.90
C GLU A 150 10.67 0.91 -4.04
N ILE A 151 9.43 1.31 -4.36
CA ILE A 151 9.05 2.73 -4.51
C ILE A 151 9.31 3.51 -3.23
N THR A 152 8.84 2.97 -2.10
CA THR A 152 8.98 3.62 -0.78
C THR A 152 10.44 3.81 -0.41
N ILE A 153 11.25 2.76 -0.57
CA ILE A 153 12.67 2.79 -0.24
C ILE A 153 13.41 3.76 -1.15
N ARG A 154 13.16 3.72 -2.46
CA ARG A 154 13.82 4.60 -3.42
C ARG A 154 13.49 6.07 -3.18
N ALA A 155 12.23 6.39 -2.88
CA ALA A 155 11.81 7.74 -2.51
C ALA A 155 12.51 8.24 -1.24
N ALA A 156 12.62 7.37 -0.21
CA ALA A 156 13.37 7.68 1.00
C ALA A 156 14.85 7.98 0.70
N TRP A 157 15.52 7.17 -0.14
CA TRP A 157 16.91 7.40 -0.53
C TRP A 157 17.12 8.71 -1.30
N GLN A 158 16.21 9.05 -2.20
CA GLN A 158 16.28 10.32 -2.94
C GLN A 158 16.14 11.53 -2.02
N ALA A 159 15.22 11.47 -1.06
CA ALA A 159 15.04 12.53 -0.06
C ALA A 159 16.30 12.72 0.81
N LEU A 160 16.91 11.61 1.22
CA LEU A 160 18.12 11.58 2.04
C LEU A 160 19.39 12.02 1.27
N GLY A 161 19.42 11.87 -0.06
CA GLY A 161 20.53 12.31 -0.92
C GLY A 161 20.63 13.82 -1.16
N THR A 162 19.70 14.63 -0.66
CA THR A 162 19.70 16.09 -0.82
C THR A 162 20.59 16.80 0.21
N PRO A 163 21.10 18.02 -0.02
CA PRO A 163 21.90 18.76 0.98
C PRO A 163 21.15 19.06 2.30
N ARG A 164 19.81 18.97 2.31
CA ARG A 164 18.97 19.09 3.50
C ARG A 164 18.78 17.73 4.17
N GLY A 165 18.55 16.67 3.39
CA GLY A 165 18.48 15.29 3.88
C GLY A 165 19.81 14.78 4.43
N GLN A 166 20.93 15.15 3.82
CA GLN A 166 22.29 14.88 4.31
C GLN A 166 22.57 15.58 5.64
N ARG A 167 22.09 16.82 5.84
CA ARG A 167 22.19 17.49 7.15
C ARG A 167 21.35 16.80 8.22
N THR A 168 20.13 16.38 7.88
CA THR A 168 19.29 15.58 8.78
C THR A 168 19.91 14.21 9.10
N LEU A 169 20.61 13.60 8.13
CA LEU A 169 21.41 12.39 8.33
C LEU A 169 22.62 12.66 9.22
N ASP A 170 23.36 13.75 9.02
CA ASP A 170 24.55 14.12 9.80
C ASP A 170 24.17 14.45 11.26
N GLU A 171 23.02 15.09 11.47
CA GLU A 171 22.43 15.38 12.79
C GLU A 171 21.85 14.11 13.46
N SER A 172 21.48 13.10 12.67
CA SER A 172 20.92 11.81 13.12
C SER A 172 21.90 10.63 12.96
N ALA A 173 23.17 10.92 12.64
CA ALA A 173 24.09 10.00 11.96
C ALA A 173 24.39 8.74 12.77
N SER A 174 24.37 8.82 14.09
CA SER A 174 24.66 7.66 14.94
C SER A 174 23.54 6.61 14.94
N ARG A 175 22.30 6.97 14.56
CA ARG A 175 21.14 6.06 14.61
C ARG A 175 20.66 5.60 13.24
N LEU A 176 20.91 6.40 12.19
CA LEU A 176 20.51 6.04 10.82
C LEU A 176 21.64 5.38 10.01
N ALA A 177 22.93 5.65 10.31
CA ALA A 177 24.02 5.08 9.52
C ALA A 177 24.11 3.54 9.59
N GLU A 178 23.81 2.92 10.74
CA GLU A 178 23.73 1.45 10.88
C GLU A 178 22.57 0.83 10.06
N LEU A 179 21.55 1.61 9.72
CA LEU A 179 20.37 1.18 8.94
C LEU A 179 20.55 1.31 7.42
N THR A 180 21.71 1.77 6.91
CA THR A 180 21.75 2.39 5.56
C THR A 180 22.62 1.73 4.49
N ALA A 181 23.34 0.64 4.76
CA ALA A 181 24.18 0.04 3.71
C ALA A 181 23.46 -1.01 2.82
N ASP A 182 22.40 -1.70 3.30
CA ASP A 182 21.76 -2.82 2.55
C ASP A 182 20.26 -3.11 2.88
N HIS A 183 19.54 -2.17 3.51
CA HIS A 183 18.27 -2.45 4.23
C HIS A 183 17.00 -2.67 3.38
N GLY A 184 17.02 -2.43 2.07
CA GLY A 184 15.81 -2.59 1.26
C GLY A 184 15.33 -4.04 1.14
N ARG A 185 16.28 -4.99 1.09
CA ARG A 185 16.00 -6.42 1.11
C ARG A 185 15.47 -6.89 2.45
N ALA A 186 16.16 -6.54 3.53
CA ALA A 186 15.78 -6.95 4.87
C ALA A 186 14.34 -6.56 5.24
N TRP A 187 13.85 -5.42 4.76
CA TRP A 187 12.45 -5.02 4.93
C TRP A 187 11.46 -5.81 4.08
N LEU A 188 11.81 -6.11 2.83
CA LEU A 188 11.01 -7.01 2.00
C LEU A 188 10.94 -8.40 2.64
N ASP A 189 12.08 -8.96 3.05
CA ASP A 189 12.19 -10.32 3.62
C ASP A 189 11.39 -10.45 4.93
N ALA A 190 11.41 -9.39 5.77
CA ALA A 190 10.58 -9.32 6.97
C ALA A 190 9.09 -9.33 6.63
N LYS A 191 8.63 -8.49 5.69
CA LYS A 191 7.23 -8.43 5.27
C LYS A 191 6.78 -9.73 4.59
N LEU A 192 7.63 -10.35 3.77
CA LEU A 192 7.41 -11.64 3.12
C LEU A 192 7.20 -12.74 4.14
N THR A 193 8.08 -12.84 5.13
CA THR A 193 7.98 -13.85 6.20
C THR A 193 6.66 -13.72 6.97
N LEU A 194 6.26 -12.49 7.33
CA LEU A 194 5.00 -12.24 8.02
C LEU A 194 3.78 -12.69 7.20
N MET A 195 3.80 -12.45 5.89
CA MET A 195 2.70 -12.82 5.01
C MET A 195 2.63 -14.32 4.73
N LEU A 196 3.77 -14.97 4.44
CA LEU A 196 3.82 -16.41 4.16
C LEU A 196 3.40 -17.23 5.37
N ASP A 197 3.68 -16.74 6.57
CA ASP A 197 3.18 -17.31 7.82
C ASP A 197 1.66 -17.15 7.98
N ALA A 198 1.07 -16.02 7.56
CA ALA A 198 -0.38 -15.83 7.56
C ALA A 198 -1.08 -16.75 6.53
N LEU A 199 -0.47 -16.99 5.37
CA LEU A 199 -0.95 -17.93 4.34
C LEU A 199 -0.92 -19.40 4.80
N ALA A 200 0.10 -19.80 5.57
CA ALA A 200 0.17 -21.15 6.14
C ALA A 200 -1.02 -21.47 7.05
N VAL A 201 -1.63 -20.46 7.68
CA VAL A 201 -2.81 -20.63 8.55
C VAL A 201 -4.05 -20.96 7.70
N ARG A 202 -4.21 -20.35 6.53
CA ARG A 202 -5.36 -20.57 5.63
C ARG A 202 -5.32 -21.93 4.93
N LEU A 203 -4.13 -22.47 4.68
CA LEU A 203 -3.92 -23.82 4.14
C LEU A 203 -4.35 -24.95 5.10
N GLY A 204 -4.67 -24.63 6.36
CA GLY A 204 -5.12 -25.58 7.38
C GLY A 204 -6.64 -25.69 7.57
N GLU A 205 -7.47 -24.88 6.89
CA GLU A 205 -8.94 -24.86 7.07
C GLU A 205 -9.71 -25.19 5.76
N PRO A 206 -10.80 -25.99 5.79
CA PRO A 206 -11.64 -26.24 4.62
C PRO A 206 -12.44 -25.00 4.20
N GLY A 207 -12.36 -24.64 2.91
CA GLY A 207 -12.92 -23.41 2.33
C GLY A 207 -14.45 -23.36 2.19
N GLN A 208 -15.00 -22.15 2.37
CA GLN A 208 -16.40 -21.84 2.14
C GLN A 208 -16.52 -20.50 1.39
N GLU A 209 -17.16 -20.52 0.22
CA GLU A 209 -17.26 -19.41 -0.74
C GLU A 209 -18.62 -18.67 -0.61
N PRO A 210 -18.70 -17.32 -0.65
CA PRO A 210 -19.97 -16.60 -0.77
C PRO A 210 -20.27 -16.12 -2.21
N ALA A 211 -21.56 -16.16 -2.57
CA ALA A 211 -22.13 -15.96 -3.90
C ALA A 211 -22.31 -14.48 -4.35
N ALA A 212 -22.38 -14.28 -5.68
CA ALA A 212 -22.50 -12.98 -6.39
C ALA A 212 -23.92 -12.36 -6.38
N PRO A 213 -24.09 -11.02 -6.45
CA PRO A 213 -25.42 -10.39 -6.47
C PRO A 213 -25.96 -10.06 -7.87
N ALA A 214 -27.29 -10.03 -7.97
CA ALA A 214 -28.11 -9.73 -9.16
C ALA A 214 -28.52 -8.22 -9.26
N PRO A 215 -29.02 -7.72 -10.41
CA PRO A 215 -29.08 -6.28 -10.71
C PRO A 215 -30.28 -5.57 -10.06
N LYS A 216 -30.14 -4.25 -9.78
CA LYS A 216 -31.19 -3.41 -9.15
C LYS A 216 -31.48 -2.10 -9.90
N HIS A 217 -32.74 -1.70 -9.79
CA HIS A 217 -33.37 -0.47 -10.30
C HIS A 217 -32.71 0.83 -9.79
N LEU A 218 -32.79 1.88 -10.62
CA LEU A 218 -32.24 3.21 -10.35
C LEU A 218 -33.03 3.96 -9.26
N VAL A 219 -32.40 4.16 -8.09
CA VAL A 219 -32.88 5.04 -7.01
C VAL A 219 -31.98 6.28 -6.95
N THR A 220 -32.52 7.42 -6.49
CA THR A 220 -31.70 8.59 -6.14
C THR A 220 -31.39 8.52 -4.64
N PRO A 221 -30.18 8.07 -4.25
CA PRO A 221 -29.85 7.90 -2.84
C PRO A 221 -29.63 9.25 -2.16
N ASP A 222 -29.97 9.33 -0.87
CA ASP A 222 -29.66 10.50 -0.06
C ASP A 222 -28.18 10.51 0.39
N ARG A 223 -27.71 11.64 0.96
CA ARG A 223 -26.33 11.79 1.40
C ARG A 223 -25.92 10.74 2.45
N ALA A 224 -26.84 10.33 3.32
CA ALA A 224 -26.54 9.35 4.36
C ALA A 224 -26.35 7.94 3.76
N GLU A 225 -27.18 7.57 2.78
CA GLU A 225 -27.05 6.32 2.03
C GLU A 225 -25.74 6.26 1.24
N ILE A 226 -25.34 7.37 0.60
CA ILE A 226 -24.06 7.49 -0.11
C ILE A 226 -22.88 7.29 0.85
N VAL A 227 -22.88 7.97 1.99
CA VAL A 227 -21.82 7.86 3.00
C VAL A 227 -21.77 6.46 3.60
N ALA A 228 -22.92 5.86 3.92
CA ALA A 228 -22.98 4.51 4.47
C ALA A 228 -22.42 3.46 3.49
N ALA A 229 -22.77 3.57 2.21
CA ALA A 229 -22.24 2.69 1.16
C ALA A 229 -20.73 2.89 0.95
N GLY A 230 -20.25 4.14 0.95
CA GLY A 230 -18.82 4.46 0.90
C GLY A 230 -18.03 3.86 2.07
N ARG A 231 -18.52 4.03 3.31
CA ARG A 231 -17.92 3.41 4.50
C ARG A 231 -17.92 1.89 4.45
N ALA A 232 -19.02 1.29 4.00
CA ALA A 232 -19.10 -0.17 3.87
C ALA A 232 -18.06 -0.71 2.87
N LEU A 233 -17.90 -0.07 1.72
CA LEU A 233 -16.87 -0.41 0.73
C LEU A 233 -15.46 -0.23 1.30
N ALA A 234 -15.20 0.90 1.96
CA ALA A 234 -13.89 1.21 2.52
C ALA A 234 -13.48 0.25 3.65
N ARG A 235 -14.43 -0.20 4.48
CA ARG A 235 -14.18 -1.22 5.51
C ARG A 235 -13.85 -2.58 4.91
N GLN A 236 -14.52 -2.97 3.83
CA GLN A 236 -14.33 -4.29 3.23
C GLN A 236 -13.09 -4.39 2.35
N ARG A 237 -12.74 -3.31 1.64
CA ARG A 237 -11.78 -3.34 0.53
C ARG A 237 -10.75 -2.22 0.58
N GLY A 238 -10.72 -1.42 1.65
CA GLY A 238 -9.84 -0.26 1.78
C GLY A 238 -10.37 0.98 1.08
N LEU A 239 -9.77 2.13 1.41
CA LEU A 239 -10.21 3.46 0.95
C LEU A 239 -10.27 3.59 -0.58
N ASP A 240 -9.31 3.00 -1.29
CA ASP A 240 -9.25 3.08 -2.76
C ASP A 240 -10.42 2.42 -3.47
N ALA A 241 -11.11 1.48 -2.81
CA ALA A 241 -12.30 0.84 -3.35
C ALA A 241 -13.56 1.73 -3.23
N ALA A 242 -13.56 2.71 -2.32
CA ALA A 242 -14.69 3.62 -2.11
C ALA A 242 -14.69 4.76 -3.15
N THR A 243 -14.82 4.38 -4.42
CA THR A 243 -14.88 5.34 -5.54
C THR A 243 -16.33 5.75 -5.83
N ILE A 244 -16.55 6.95 -6.38
CA ILE A 244 -17.90 7.40 -6.80
C ILE A 244 -18.59 6.37 -7.71
N PRO A 245 -17.92 5.78 -8.74
CA PRO A 245 -18.51 4.69 -9.52
C PRO A 245 -18.89 3.47 -8.68
N ALA A 246 -18.01 2.99 -7.81
CA ALA A 246 -18.29 1.81 -6.99
C ALA A 246 -19.46 2.03 -6.01
N VAL A 247 -19.56 3.23 -5.42
CA VAL A 247 -20.68 3.60 -4.55
C VAL A 247 -21.97 3.74 -5.34
N ALA A 248 -21.91 4.31 -6.56
CA ALA A 248 -23.07 4.38 -7.45
C ALA A 248 -23.59 2.99 -7.81
N ASP A 249 -22.69 2.08 -8.18
CA ASP A 249 -23.02 0.69 -8.50
C ASP A 249 -23.62 -0.04 -7.28
N ALA A 250 -23.03 0.13 -6.10
CA ALA A 250 -23.52 -0.48 -4.87
C ALA A 250 -24.94 -0.02 -4.49
N LEU A 251 -25.28 1.24 -4.80
CA LEU A 251 -26.59 1.82 -4.54
C LEU A 251 -27.58 1.63 -5.69
N GLY A 252 -27.14 1.07 -6.83
CA GLY A 252 -27.94 1.05 -8.05
C GLY A 252 -28.31 2.47 -8.48
N SER A 253 -27.37 3.40 -8.48
CA SER A 253 -27.57 4.80 -8.88
C SER A 253 -26.57 5.24 -9.95
N THR A 254 -26.60 6.52 -10.33
CA THR A 254 -25.66 7.09 -11.31
C THR A 254 -24.58 7.91 -10.63
N THR A 255 -23.37 7.91 -11.19
CA THR A 255 -22.27 8.76 -10.73
C THR A 255 -22.64 10.24 -10.74
N THR A 256 -23.47 10.69 -11.70
CA THR A 256 -23.99 12.06 -11.76
C THR A 256 -24.88 12.39 -10.57
N ALA A 257 -25.75 11.47 -10.14
CA ALA A 257 -26.59 11.66 -8.96
C ALA A 257 -25.73 11.78 -7.69
N LEU A 258 -24.74 10.91 -7.53
CA LEU A 258 -23.81 10.97 -6.39
C LEU A 258 -23.00 12.27 -6.38
N ARG A 259 -22.43 12.67 -7.54
CA ARG A 259 -21.64 13.90 -7.65
C ARG A 259 -22.44 15.15 -7.31
N ARG A 260 -23.75 15.16 -7.59
CA ARG A 260 -24.63 16.27 -7.23
C ARG A 260 -24.77 16.42 -5.71
N GLU A 261 -24.86 15.30 -4.98
CA GLU A 261 -25.08 15.31 -3.53
C GLU A 261 -23.78 15.48 -2.71
N ILE A 262 -22.65 14.95 -3.20
CA ILE A 262 -21.42 14.84 -2.41
C ILE A 262 -20.18 15.43 -3.08
N GLY A 263 -20.25 15.83 -4.36
CA GLY A 263 -19.11 16.38 -5.09
C GLY A 263 -18.21 15.30 -5.69
N ASP A 264 -16.91 15.38 -5.41
CA ASP A 264 -15.87 14.51 -5.96
C ASP A 264 -15.39 13.46 -4.95
N ARG A 265 -14.27 12.79 -5.24
CA ARG A 265 -13.69 11.78 -4.36
C ARG A 265 -13.39 12.36 -2.97
N ASP A 266 -12.83 13.57 -2.92
CA ASP A 266 -12.48 14.20 -1.65
C ASP A 266 -13.75 14.58 -0.88
N GLY A 267 -14.79 15.06 -1.59
CA GLY A 267 -16.11 15.28 -1.01
C GLY A 267 -16.75 14.00 -0.42
N LEU A 268 -16.55 12.85 -1.06
CA LEU A 268 -16.95 11.54 -0.53
C LEU A 268 -16.19 11.20 0.75
N VAL A 269 -14.86 11.29 0.70
CA VAL A 269 -13.98 10.94 1.82
C VAL A 269 -14.23 11.86 3.01
N VAL A 270 -14.39 13.16 2.79
CA VAL A 270 -14.74 14.13 3.85
C VAL A 270 -16.11 13.82 4.44
N ALA A 271 -17.13 13.50 3.63
CA ALA A 271 -18.44 13.11 4.15
C ALA A 271 -18.40 11.78 4.93
N MET A 272 -17.52 10.86 4.56
CA MET A 272 -17.27 9.64 5.32
C MET A 272 -16.52 9.95 6.63
N LEU A 273 -15.55 10.87 6.62
CA LEU A 273 -14.85 11.35 7.81
C LEU A 273 -15.79 12.12 8.76
N ASP A 274 -16.77 12.85 8.24
CA ASP A 274 -17.83 13.48 9.04
C ASP A 274 -18.62 12.43 9.83
N ALA A 275 -18.95 11.31 9.20
CA ALA A 275 -19.63 10.21 9.87
C ALA A 275 -18.73 9.50 10.90
N VAL A 276 -17.42 9.36 10.63
CA VAL A 276 -16.46 8.85 11.63
C VAL A 276 -16.36 9.81 12.82
N ALA A 277 -16.31 11.12 12.58
CA ALA A 277 -16.26 12.13 13.63
C ALA A 277 -17.54 12.14 14.48
N ALA A 278 -18.70 11.94 13.87
CA ALA A 278 -19.98 11.84 14.55
C ALA A 278 -20.10 10.58 15.43
N ASP A 279 -19.40 9.51 15.08
CA ASP A 279 -19.38 8.24 15.83
C ASP A 279 -18.39 8.25 17.02
N ILE A 280 -17.62 9.33 17.21
CA ILE A 280 -16.73 9.46 18.37
C ILE A 280 -17.57 9.61 19.64
N ASP A 281 -17.45 8.65 20.55
CA ASP A 281 -18.02 8.76 21.90
C ASP A 281 -17.17 9.71 22.75
N VAL A 282 -17.44 11.01 22.61
CA VAL A 282 -16.66 12.06 23.26
C VAL A 282 -16.91 12.03 24.78
N PRO A 283 -15.89 11.75 25.62
CA PRO A 283 -16.05 11.67 27.06
C PRO A 283 -16.38 13.04 27.68
N PRO A 284 -17.04 13.08 28.85
CA PRO A 284 -17.24 14.31 29.60
C PRO A 284 -15.88 14.95 29.98
N PRO A 285 -15.78 16.29 30.08
CA PRO A 285 -14.54 16.96 30.42
C PRO A 285 -13.96 16.52 31.76
N ALA A 286 -12.68 16.15 31.77
CA ALA A 286 -11.91 15.88 32.97
C ALA A 286 -11.18 17.14 33.44
N THR A 287 -11.06 17.29 34.76
CA THR A 287 -10.36 18.44 35.37
C THR A 287 -8.84 18.30 35.32
N ASP A 288 -8.34 17.06 35.35
CA ASP A 288 -6.92 16.74 35.18
C ASP A 288 -6.56 16.73 33.68
N PRO A 289 -5.64 17.59 33.22
CA PRO A 289 -5.27 17.70 31.81
C PRO A 289 -4.76 16.40 31.19
N LYS A 290 -4.03 15.60 31.96
CA LYS A 290 -3.54 14.29 31.52
C LYS A 290 -4.68 13.32 31.26
N THR A 291 -5.60 13.20 32.22
CA THR A 291 -6.80 12.35 32.09
C THR A 291 -7.65 12.77 30.89
N GLU A 292 -7.81 14.08 30.66
CA GLU A 292 -8.52 14.62 29.50
C GLU A 292 -7.87 14.19 28.18
N LEU A 293 -6.54 14.36 28.05
CA LEU A 293 -5.80 13.98 26.84
C LEU A 293 -5.89 12.48 26.53
N VAL A 294 -5.73 11.62 27.54
CA VAL A 294 -5.81 10.17 27.37
C VAL A 294 -7.23 9.74 26.99
N ALA A 295 -8.26 10.31 27.63
CA ALA A 295 -9.65 9.97 27.36
C ALA A 295 -10.06 10.35 25.92
N LEU A 296 -9.69 11.55 25.46
CA LEU A 296 -9.97 12.01 24.10
C LEU A 296 -9.20 11.19 23.04
N ALA A 297 -7.93 10.90 23.29
CA ALA A 297 -7.12 10.08 22.38
C ALA A 297 -7.68 8.65 22.24
N LEU A 298 -8.21 8.08 23.32
CA LEU A 298 -8.86 6.76 23.29
C LEU A 298 -10.21 6.76 22.56
N ALA A 299 -11.04 7.80 22.76
CA ALA A 299 -12.29 7.93 22.03
C ALA A 299 -12.07 8.01 20.51
N ILE A 300 -11.06 8.77 20.09
CA ILE A 300 -10.66 8.87 18.67
C ILE A 300 -10.07 7.55 18.17
N HIS A 301 -9.21 6.90 18.96
CA HIS A 301 -8.69 5.58 18.64
C HIS A 301 -9.81 4.57 18.38
N ASP A 302 -10.84 4.54 19.22
CA ASP A 302 -11.94 3.57 19.10
C ASP A 302 -12.77 3.80 17.83
N ALA A 303 -13.02 5.07 17.48
CA ALA A 303 -13.66 5.44 16.22
C ALA A 303 -12.81 5.04 14.99
N LEU A 304 -11.50 5.32 15.01
CA LEU A 304 -10.58 4.95 13.93
C LEU A 304 -10.40 3.43 13.81
N ARG A 305 -10.51 2.69 14.92
CA ARG A 305 -10.49 1.22 14.90
C ARG A 305 -11.74 0.65 14.23
N ALA A 306 -12.90 1.31 14.37
CA ALA A 306 -14.12 0.91 13.67
C ALA A 306 -14.07 1.23 12.17
N ASP A 307 -13.25 2.21 11.78
CA ASP A 307 -13.04 2.64 10.39
C ASP A 307 -11.56 2.82 10.04
N PRO A 308 -10.77 1.73 9.90
CA PRO A 308 -9.32 1.81 9.72
C PRO A 308 -8.88 2.55 8.45
N TRP A 309 -9.76 2.61 7.44
CA TRP A 309 -9.56 3.38 6.21
C TRP A 309 -9.42 4.89 6.46
N ALA A 310 -9.90 5.41 7.59
CA ALA A 310 -9.80 6.83 7.92
C ALA A 310 -8.35 7.25 8.22
N VAL A 311 -7.50 6.32 8.68
CA VAL A 311 -6.10 6.59 8.99
C VAL A 311 -5.30 7.04 7.75
N PRO A 312 -5.28 6.32 6.61
CA PRO A 312 -4.61 6.81 5.41
C PRO A 312 -5.24 8.11 4.86
N ALA A 313 -6.56 8.31 4.95
CA ALA A 313 -7.18 9.57 4.55
C ALA A 313 -6.65 10.77 5.35
N LEU A 314 -6.46 10.59 6.66
CA LEU A 314 -5.96 11.64 7.56
C LEU A 314 -4.44 11.83 7.43
N ALA A 315 -3.68 10.73 7.38
CA ALA A 315 -2.23 10.74 7.50
C ALA A 315 -1.49 10.90 6.16
N VAL A 316 -2.09 10.45 5.05
CA VAL A 316 -1.49 10.46 3.71
C VAL A 316 -2.15 11.53 2.85
N ASP A 317 -3.48 11.52 2.76
CA ASP A 317 -4.21 12.44 1.89
C ASP A 317 -4.41 13.83 2.52
N GLY A 318 -4.22 13.95 3.84
CA GLY A 318 -4.36 15.21 4.58
C GLY A 318 -5.79 15.74 4.66
N LEU A 319 -6.78 14.88 4.41
CA LEU A 319 -8.20 15.23 4.46
C LEU A 319 -8.69 15.12 5.90
N ALA A 320 -9.42 16.14 6.37
CA ALA A 320 -9.97 16.16 7.72
C ALA A 320 -11.42 16.67 7.72
N SER A 321 -12.24 16.11 8.60
CA SER A 321 -13.60 16.59 8.85
C SER A 321 -13.58 17.82 9.76
N PRO A 322 -14.30 18.91 9.43
CA PRO A 322 -14.49 20.04 10.34
C PRO A 322 -15.22 19.68 11.65
N LEU A 323 -15.97 18.56 11.68
CA LEU A 323 -16.69 18.12 12.88
C LEU A 323 -15.76 17.67 14.00
N ILE A 324 -14.48 17.41 13.71
CA ILE A 324 -13.48 17.08 14.73
C ILE A 324 -12.98 18.30 15.51
N LEU A 325 -13.19 19.52 15.00
CA LEU A 325 -12.61 20.75 15.56
C LEU A 325 -12.94 20.98 17.04
N PRO A 326 -14.18 20.75 17.54
CA PRO A 326 -14.46 20.89 18.98
C PRO A 326 -13.68 19.90 19.86
N VAL A 327 -13.37 18.71 19.33
CA VAL A 327 -12.56 17.72 20.03
C VAL A 327 -11.08 18.14 20.02
N LEU A 328 -10.57 18.65 18.89
CA LEU A 328 -9.22 19.19 18.80
C LEU A 328 -9.01 20.41 19.72
N ASP A 329 -10.01 21.27 19.84
CA ASP A 329 -9.98 22.41 20.76
C ASP A 329 -9.79 21.95 22.21
N ARG A 330 -10.53 20.91 22.63
CA ARG A 330 -10.33 20.30 23.96
C ARG A 330 -8.94 19.70 24.14
N VAL A 331 -8.39 19.02 23.13
CA VAL A 331 -7.01 18.50 23.17
C VAL A 331 -6.00 19.62 23.35
N PHE A 332 -6.11 20.72 22.59
CA PHE A 332 -5.19 21.84 22.70
C PHE A 332 -5.35 22.58 24.03
N ALA A 333 -6.58 22.76 24.51
CA ALA A 333 -6.85 23.34 25.82
C ALA A 333 -6.25 22.49 26.95
N ALA A 334 -6.32 21.16 26.85
CA ALA A 334 -5.72 20.26 27.83
C ALA A 334 -4.18 20.36 27.84
N PHE A 335 -3.51 20.40 26.67
CA PHE A 335 -2.06 20.64 26.63
C PHE A 335 -1.67 21.98 27.27
N GLN A 336 -2.42 23.05 27.00
CA GLN A 336 -2.16 24.36 27.61
C GLN A 336 -2.40 24.36 29.12
N ALA A 337 -3.47 23.72 29.58
CA ALA A 337 -3.78 23.56 31.00
C ALA A 337 -2.72 22.74 31.76
N ALA A 338 -2.05 21.81 31.05
CA ALA A 338 -0.92 21.07 31.59
C ALA A 338 0.36 21.93 31.72
N GLY A 339 0.41 23.10 31.08
CA GLY A 339 1.58 23.99 31.10
C GLY A 339 2.45 23.94 29.84
N VAL A 340 2.04 23.19 28.80
CA VAL A 340 2.80 23.12 27.53
C VAL A 340 2.77 24.48 26.83
N PRO A 341 3.91 25.06 26.43
CA PRO A 341 3.96 26.31 25.70
C PRO A 341 3.14 26.26 24.41
N THR A 342 2.39 27.32 24.10
CA THR A 342 1.50 27.38 22.92
C THR A 342 2.19 27.01 21.60
N GLY A 343 3.47 27.39 21.45
CA GLY A 343 4.27 27.07 20.25
C GLY A 343 4.60 25.58 20.08
N GLU A 344 4.48 24.79 21.14
CA GLU A 344 4.80 23.36 21.16
C GLU A 344 3.56 22.45 21.10
N VAL A 345 2.36 22.99 21.38
CA VAL A 345 1.09 22.24 21.39
C VAL A 345 0.82 21.52 20.06
N ALA A 346 1.13 22.15 18.92
CA ALA A 346 0.97 21.54 17.61
C ALA A 346 1.90 20.33 17.41
N GLY A 347 3.13 20.40 17.93
CA GLY A 347 4.09 19.29 17.88
C GLY A 347 3.71 18.16 18.84
N ALA A 348 3.35 18.51 20.08
CA ALA A 348 2.90 17.56 21.09
C ALA A 348 1.65 16.79 20.66
N SER A 349 0.65 17.50 20.11
CA SER A 349 -0.56 16.86 19.57
C SER A 349 -0.26 15.94 18.40
N ARG A 350 0.68 16.30 17.51
CA ARG A 350 1.09 15.44 16.40
C ARG A 350 1.67 14.10 16.87
N VAL A 351 2.51 14.10 17.89
CA VAL A 351 3.08 12.87 18.46
C VAL A 351 1.99 11.96 19.03
N VAL A 352 0.99 12.55 19.71
CA VAL A 352 -0.18 11.78 20.18
C VAL A 352 -0.97 11.19 19.02
N TRP A 353 -1.17 11.94 17.92
CA TRP A 353 -1.88 11.42 16.75
C TRP A 353 -1.15 10.28 16.04
N GLU A 354 0.16 10.37 15.89
CA GLU A 354 0.97 9.29 15.30
C GLU A 354 0.85 7.99 16.12
N GLN A 355 0.81 8.11 17.46
CA GLN A 355 0.56 6.97 18.35
C GLN A 355 -0.87 6.43 18.21
N VAL A 356 -1.88 7.29 18.11
CA VAL A 356 -3.29 6.90 17.94
C VAL A 356 -3.51 6.18 16.60
N TYR A 357 -2.95 6.70 15.51
CA TYR A 357 -3.03 6.09 14.18
C TYR A 357 -2.35 4.72 14.15
N GLY A 358 -1.14 4.62 14.71
CA GLY A 358 -0.41 3.36 14.81
C GLY A 358 -1.16 2.32 15.65
N ALA A 359 -1.76 2.73 16.76
CA ALA A 359 -2.55 1.84 17.62
C ALA A 359 -3.83 1.36 16.92
N ALA A 360 -4.56 2.24 16.21
CA ALA A 360 -5.79 1.90 15.52
C ALA A 360 -5.57 0.86 14.39
N LEU A 361 -4.45 0.95 13.66
CA LEU A 361 -4.07 -0.03 12.63
C LEU A 361 -3.51 -1.36 13.20
N GLY A 362 -3.14 -1.38 14.48
CA GLY A 362 -2.45 -2.51 15.12
C GLY A 362 -3.37 -3.52 15.82
N ALA A 363 -4.63 -3.17 16.09
CA ALA A 363 -5.50 -3.92 17.00
C ALA A 363 -5.94 -5.30 16.48
N ASP A 364 -6.14 -5.46 15.16
CA ASP A 364 -6.57 -6.75 14.56
C ASP A 364 -5.40 -7.69 14.22
N ARG A 365 -4.15 -7.20 14.27
CA ARG A 365 -2.94 -8.04 14.13
C ARG A 365 -2.52 -8.59 15.48
N GLY A 366 -3.39 -9.39 16.10
CA GLY A 366 -3.21 -9.95 17.43
C GLY A 366 -1.80 -10.50 17.69
N ASN A 367 -0.95 -9.70 18.34
CA ASN A 367 0.39 -10.02 18.86
C ASN A 367 1.29 -10.87 17.94
N GLU A 368 1.11 -10.80 16.61
CA GLU A 368 1.73 -11.72 15.65
C GLU A 368 3.25 -11.51 15.55
N PHE A 369 3.68 -10.25 15.61
CA PHE A 369 5.09 -9.87 15.69
C PHE A 369 5.77 -10.38 16.98
N SER A 370 5.17 -10.19 18.15
CA SER A 370 5.71 -10.68 19.43
C SER A 370 5.73 -12.21 19.49
N ARG A 371 4.69 -12.88 18.98
CA ARG A 371 4.64 -14.35 18.90
C ARG A 371 5.67 -14.92 17.92
N ARG A 372 5.96 -14.22 16.82
CA ARG A 372 7.04 -14.58 15.88
C ARG A 372 8.43 -14.36 16.49
N MET A 373 8.64 -13.28 17.25
CA MET A 373 9.89 -13.04 17.99
C MET A 373 10.16 -14.05 19.12
N VAL A 374 9.14 -14.50 19.87
CA VAL A 374 9.31 -15.50 20.94
C VAL A 374 9.72 -16.86 20.41
N ARG A 375 9.16 -17.27 19.26
CA ARG A 375 9.51 -18.55 18.65
C ARG A 375 10.93 -18.57 18.09
N SER A 376 11.52 -17.40 17.81
CA SER A 376 12.87 -17.27 17.25
C SER A 376 13.95 -16.94 18.30
N ALA A 377 13.59 -16.71 19.57
CA ALA A 377 14.53 -16.28 20.59
C ALA A 377 14.95 -17.43 21.52
N GLU A 378 16.24 -17.80 21.53
CA GLU A 378 16.89 -18.45 22.68
C GLU A 378 17.20 -17.43 23.80
N ALA A 379 16.32 -16.44 24.01
CA ALA A 379 16.52 -15.36 24.98
C ALA A 379 15.41 -15.43 26.05
N PRO A 380 15.73 -15.85 27.29
CA PRO A 380 14.75 -16.05 28.36
C PRO A 380 13.88 -14.82 28.63
N ALA A 381 14.45 -13.61 28.56
CA ALA A 381 13.73 -12.36 28.77
C ALA A 381 12.69 -12.05 27.67
N VAL A 382 12.97 -12.42 26.42
CA VAL A 382 12.04 -12.21 25.28
C VAL A 382 10.87 -13.19 25.38
N ALA A 383 11.16 -14.45 25.75
CA ALA A 383 10.14 -15.46 26.00
C ALA A 383 9.21 -15.04 27.16
N GLU A 384 9.77 -14.58 28.28
CA GLU A 384 9.01 -14.14 29.45
C GLU A 384 8.08 -12.95 29.14
N VAL A 385 8.59 -11.92 28.46
CA VAL A 385 7.83 -10.70 28.14
C VAL A 385 6.69 -11.00 27.15
N ALA A 386 6.89 -11.84 26.15
CA ALA A 386 5.89 -12.06 25.11
C ALA A 386 4.94 -13.25 25.36
N HIS A 387 5.13 -13.99 26.45
CA HIS A 387 4.09 -14.83 27.06
C HIS A 387 3.13 -14.07 27.97
N THR A 388 3.45 -12.83 28.36
CA THR A 388 2.56 -11.99 29.18
C THR A 388 1.40 -11.48 28.31
N PRO A 389 0.15 -11.86 28.59
CA PRO A 389 -0.99 -11.38 27.82
C PRO A 389 -1.21 -9.89 28.10
N ILE A 390 -1.03 -9.04 27.08
CA ILE A 390 -1.60 -7.69 27.09
C ILE A 390 -2.89 -7.81 26.28
N ALA A 391 -4.05 -7.78 26.95
CA ALA A 391 -5.33 -7.75 26.25
C ALA A 391 -5.35 -6.52 25.32
N GLY A 392 -5.90 -6.62 24.10
CA GLY A 392 -5.76 -5.57 23.07
C GLY A 392 -6.18 -4.16 23.50
N LEU A 393 -7.15 -4.05 24.41
CA LEU A 393 -7.58 -2.78 25.03
C LEU A 393 -6.54 -2.19 26.00
N ASP A 394 -5.73 -3.02 26.64
CA ASP A 394 -4.68 -2.57 27.57
C ASP A 394 -3.44 -2.04 26.83
N ARG A 395 -3.16 -2.50 25.60
CA ARG A 395 -1.98 -2.05 24.84
C ARG A 395 -2.13 -0.63 24.29
N ALA A 396 -3.25 -0.33 23.62
CA ALA A 396 -3.49 1.01 23.07
C ALA A 396 -3.56 2.04 24.20
N ARG A 397 -4.30 1.72 25.27
CA ARG A 397 -4.37 2.53 26.48
C ARG A 397 -3.00 2.74 27.11
N LEU A 398 -2.19 1.70 27.29
CA LEU A 398 -0.84 1.82 27.84
C LEU A 398 0.05 2.70 26.95
N GLY A 399 0.09 2.46 25.64
CA GLY A 399 0.92 3.22 24.72
C GLY A 399 0.55 4.70 24.66
N ILE A 400 -0.75 5.00 24.55
CA ILE A 400 -1.26 6.39 24.57
C ILE A 400 -0.95 7.06 25.91
N THR A 401 -1.18 6.37 27.03
CA THR A 401 -0.92 6.92 28.37
C THR A 401 0.56 7.25 28.56
N VAL A 402 1.46 6.33 28.21
CA VAL A 402 2.91 6.52 28.32
C VAL A 402 3.40 7.67 27.45
N VAL A 403 2.89 7.81 26.23
CA VAL A 403 3.25 8.94 25.34
C VAL A 403 2.76 10.27 25.92
N VAL A 404 1.52 10.34 26.41
CA VAL A 404 0.98 11.55 27.02
C VAL A 404 1.77 11.93 28.27
N GLU A 405 2.00 10.98 29.18
CA GLU A 405 2.80 11.21 30.40
C GLU A 405 4.21 11.71 30.07
N GLY A 406 4.92 11.01 29.18
CA GLY A 406 6.28 11.37 28.80
C GLY A 406 6.38 12.72 28.07
N LEU A 407 5.37 13.09 27.28
CA LEU A 407 5.31 14.41 26.65
C LEU A 407 5.08 15.52 27.67
N LEU A 408 4.13 15.34 28.60
CA LEU A 408 3.85 16.35 29.62
C LEU A 408 5.07 16.54 30.52
N ASP A 409 5.64 15.47 31.09
CA ASP A 409 6.83 15.53 31.94
C ASP A 409 8.03 16.22 31.27
N ARG A 410 8.09 16.24 29.93
CA ARG A 410 9.19 16.82 29.17
C ARG A 410 9.01 18.29 28.82
N LEU A 411 7.77 18.72 28.59
CA LEU A 411 7.41 20.01 28.02
C LEU A 411 6.79 20.99 29.04
N THR A 412 6.47 20.50 30.24
CA THR A 412 6.00 21.28 31.39
C THR A 412 7.11 21.38 32.42
#